data_AF-A0A5A7NJH7-F1
#
_entry.id   AF-A0A5A7NJH7-F1
#
_cell.length_a   1.000
_cell.length_b   1.000
_cell.length_c   1.000
_cell.angle_alpha   90.00
_cell.angle_beta   90.00
_cell.angle_gamma   90.00
#
_symmetry.space_group_name_H-M   'P 1'
#
loop_
_entity.id
_entity.type
_entity.pdbx_description
1 polymer ?
#
loop_
_entity_poly.entity_id
_entity_poly.type
_entity_poly.pdbx_seq_one_letter_code
_entity_poly.pdbx_strand_id
1 'polypeptide(L)'
;MKHIHRDENGRPEQLSFYGGMATSNGTEWRQEFPADAYSKEIFAAAGLEQSLQNIWSLEIGEQEFFAYALTRPEYKVRVAFDLKNPISPLPSIPN
;
A
#
# COMPACT_ATOMS: atom_id res chain seq x y z
N MET A 1 0.31 7.83 -0.55
CA MET A 1 -0.40 6.55 -0.75
C MET A 1 -1.41 6.35 0.38
N LYS A 2 -2.67 6.07 0.04
CA LYS A 2 -3.76 5.87 1.01
C LYS A 2 -4.59 4.64 0.61
N HIS A 3 -5.03 3.88 1.60
CA HIS A 3 -5.88 2.71 1.42
C HIS A 3 -7.29 3.04 1.85
N ILE A 4 -8.27 2.61 1.06
CA ILE A 4 -9.68 2.67 1.43
C ILE A 4 -10.19 1.25 1.49
N HIS A 5 -10.69 0.87 2.66
CA HIS A 5 -11.46 -0.33 2.86
C HIS A 5 -12.93 0.07 2.88
N ARG A 6 -13.77 -0.67 2.15
CA ARG A 6 -15.20 -0.43 2.03
C ARG A 6 -15.97 -1.68 2.46
N ASP A 7 -17.09 -1.46 3.12
CA ASP A 7 -18.05 -2.51 3.41
C ASP A 7 -18.76 -3.00 2.13
N GLU A 8 -19.64 -4.00 2.27
CA GLU A 8 -20.44 -4.56 1.18
C GLU A 8 -21.34 -3.54 0.47
N ASN A 9 -21.65 -2.42 1.14
CA ASN A 9 -22.46 -1.31 0.61
C ASN A 9 -21.59 -0.16 0.06
N GLY A 10 -20.28 -0.36 -0.01
CA GLY A 10 -19.33 0.61 -0.53
C GLY A 10 -18.99 1.75 0.44
N ARG A 11 -19.42 1.73 1.71
CA ARG A 11 -19.10 2.77 2.69
C ARG A 11 -17.73 2.51 3.33
N PRO A 12 -16.94 3.55 3.64
CA PRO A 12 -15.66 3.34 4.30
C PRO A 12 -15.81 2.66 5.67
N GLU A 13 -14.98 1.64 5.91
CA GLU A 13 -14.86 1.01 7.23
C GLU A 13 -14.17 1.94 8.25
N GLN A 14 -14.22 1.59 9.53
CA GLN A 14 -13.53 2.34 10.59
C GLN A 14 -12.01 2.39 10.35
N LEU A 15 -11.41 1.28 9.90
CA LEU A 15 -10.00 1.21 9.55
C LEU A 15 -9.79 1.46 8.06
N SER A 16 -10.11 2.68 7.63
CA SER A 16 -10.01 3.12 6.24
C SER A 16 -9.22 4.44 6.15
N PHE A 17 -8.89 4.86 4.94
CA PHE A 17 -8.08 6.06 4.64
C PHE A 17 -6.69 6.10 5.30
N TYR A 18 -6.13 4.94 5.70
CA TYR A 18 -4.80 4.86 6.30
C TYR A 18 -3.69 4.78 5.23
N GLY A 19 -2.48 5.20 5.57
CA GLY A 19 -1.34 5.25 4.66
C GLY A 19 -0.37 6.37 5.03
N GLY A 20 0.29 6.93 4.02
CA GLY A 20 1.35 7.89 4.21
C GLY A 20 1.56 8.82 3.03
N MET A 21 2.24 9.93 3.26
CA MET A 21 2.77 10.78 2.19
C MET A 21 4.22 10.40 1.91
N ALA A 22 4.71 10.71 0.71
CA ALA A 22 6.12 10.58 0.41
C ALA A 22 6.90 11.57 1.31
N THR A 23 7.88 11.08 2.07
CA THR A 23 8.65 11.90 3.02
C THR A 23 10.01 12.32 2.48
N SER A 24 10.48 11.68 1.41
CA SER A 24 11.68 12.04 0.66
C SER A 24 11.43 11.89 -0.83
N ASN A 25 12.36 12.38 -1.66
CA ASN A 25 12.32 12.22 -3.11
C ASN A 25 12.39 10.75 -3.58
N GLY A 26 12.67 9.80 -2.67
CA GLY A 26 12.88 8.40 -3.03
C GLY A 26 14.09 8.23 -3.94
N THR A 27 13.98 7.26 -4.84
CA THR A 27 14.92 7.00 -5.94
C THR A 27 14.11 6.82 -7.23
N GLU A 28 14.78 6.78 -8.37
CA GLU A 28 14.14 6.43 -9.66
C GLU A 28 13.32 5.13 -9.59
N TRP A 29 13.76 4.18 -8.77
CA TRP A 29 13.21 2.81 -8.73
C TRP A 29 12.36 2.52 -7.50
N ARG A 30 12.29 3.43 -6.53
CA ARG A 30 11.63 3.18 -5.24
C ARG A 30 11.16 4.46 -4.57
N GLN A 31 9.90 4.47 -4.13
CA GLN A 31 9.34 5.51 -3.28
C GLN A 31 8.73 4.90 -2.03
N GLU A 32 8.94 5.56 -0.89
CA GLU A 32 8.41 5.14 0.41
C GLU A 32 7.37 6.13 0.93
N PHE A 33 6.41 5.60 1.68
CA PHE A 33 5.27 6.28 2.27
C PHE A 33 5.12 5.79 3.71
N PRO A 34 5.81 6.38 4.70
CA PRO A 34 5.63 6.04 6.10
C PRO A 34 4.23 6.42 6.61
N ALA A 35 3.69 5.66 7.57
CA ALA A 35 2.40 5.98 8.19
C ALA A 35 2.34 7.41 8.71
N ASP A 36 1.36 8.17 8.23
CA ASP A 36 1.12 9.55 8.64
C ASP A 36 0.41 9.64 10.00
N ALA A 37 0.26 10.86 10.51
CA ALA A 37 -0.33 11.12 11.83
C ALA A 37 -1.74 10.54 11.96
N TYR A 38 -2.60 10.77 10.96
CA TYR A 38 -3.95 10.23 10.93
C TYR A 38 -3.96 8.69 11.00
N SER A 39 -3.10 8.05 10.20
CA SER A 39 -3.01 6.59 10.16
C SER A 39 -2.54 6.02 11.49
N LYS A 40 -1.56 6.66 12.12
CA LYS A 40 -1.07 6.29 13.46
C LYS A 40 -2.16 6.42 14.52
N GLU A 41 -2.96 7.48 14.46
CA GLU A 41 -4.09 7.70 15.38
C GLU A 41 -5.11 6.55 15.30
N ILE A 42 -5.57 6.22 14.09
CA ILE A 42 -6.58 5.16 13.92
C ILE A 42 -6.02 3.75 14.19
N PHE A 43 -4.73 3.52 13.97
CA PHE A 43 -4.08 2.26 14.36
C PHE A 43 -3.98 2.10 15.87
N ALA A 44 -3.56 3.15 16.60
CA ALA A 44 -3.50 3.13 18.05
C ALA A 44 -4.89 2.92 18.66
N ALA A 45 -5.91 3.63 18.15
CA ALA A 45 -7.30 3.46 18.59
C ALA A 45 -7.85 2.04 18.35
N ALA A 46 -7.33 1.34 17.33
CA ALA A 46 -7.69 -0.04 17.01
C ALA A 46 -6.80 -1.10 17.70
N GLY A 47 -5.85 -0.71 18.55
CA GLY A 47 -4.92 -1.63 19.22
C GLY A 47 -3.87 -2.25 18.29
N LEU A 48 -3.54 -1.59 17.18
CA LEU A 48 -2.60 -2.04 16.15
C LEU A 48 -1.24 -1.33 16.27
N GLU A 49 -0.63 -1.36 17.46
CA GLU A 49 0.62 -0.65 17.78
C GLU A 49 1.78 -0.97 16.81
N GLN A 50 1.91 -2.24 16.36
CA GLN A 50 2.90 -2.61 15.35
C GLN A 50 2.75 -1.83 14.03
N SER A 51 1.52 -1.40 13.69
CA SER A 51 1.23 -0.70 12.45
C SER A 51 1.64 0.78 12.47
N LEU A 52 1.99 1.34 13.63
CA LEU A 52 2.51 2.72 13.74
C LEU A 52 3.83 2.90 12.99
N GLN A 53 4.57 1.81 12.79
CA GLN A 53 5.86 1.77 12.10
C GLN A 53 5.75 1.26 10.66
N ASN A 54 4.53 1.13 10.14
CA ASN A 54 4.32 0.72 8.75
C ASN A 54 4.95 1.73 7.79
N ILE A 55 5.77 1.22 6.88
CA ILE A 55 6.26 1.94 5.71
C ILE A 55 5.80 1.15 4.50
N TRP A 56 4.98 1.81 3.68
CA TRP A 56 4.61 1.27 2.38
C TRP A 56 5.59 1.75 1.33
N SER A 57 5.88 0.91 0.34
CA SER A 57 6.74 1.29 -0.77
C SER A 57 6.23 0.79 -2.11
N LEU A 58 6.48 1.59 -3.15
CA LEU A 58 6.36 1.20 -4.55
C LEU A 58 7.75 1.05 -5.14
N GLU A 59 7.96 -0.01 -5.91
CA GLU A 59 9.22 -0.31 -6.59
C GLU A 59 8.95 -0.56 -8.08
N ILE A 60 9.83 -0.07 -8.95
CA ILE A 60 9.86 -0.38 -10.38
C ILE A 60 11.25 -0.93 -10.66
N GLY A 61 11.34 -2.13 -11.24
CA GLY A 61 12.62 -2.68 -11.66
C GLY A 61 12.70 -2.69 -13.17
N GLU A 62 13.33 -1.67 -13.77
CA GLU A 62 13.71 -1.62 -15.20
C GLU A 62 12.67 -2.19 -16.19
N GLN A 63 11.38 -1.94 -15.95
CA GLN A 63 10.25 -2.49 -16.74
C GLN A 63 10.09 -4.02 -16.72
N GLU A 64 10.79 -4.73 -15.84
CA GLU A 64 10.62 -6.17 -15.60
C GLU A 64 9.56 -6.45 -14.54
N PHE A 65 9.50 -5.62 -13.50
CA PHE A 65 8.48 -5.74 -12.46
C PHE A 65 8.01 -4.40 -11.91
N PHE A 66 6.79 -4.42 -11.39
CA PHE A 66 6.27 -3.43 -10.45
C PHE A 66 6.01 -4.13 -9.12
N ALA A 67 6.42 -3.56 -8.00
CA ALA A 67 6.14 -4.14 -6.69
C ALA A 67 5.55 -3.15 -5.70
N TYR A 68 4.64 -3.67 -4.88
CA TYR A 68 4.08 -3.02 -3.71
C TYR A 68 4.58 -3.77 -2.48
N ALA A 69 5.04 -3.05 -1.47
CA ALA A 69 5.51 -3.66 -0.22
C ALA A 69 5.01 -2.90 1.01
N LEU A 70 4.95 -3.64 2.12
CA LEU A 70 4.78 -3.14 3.47
C LEU A 70 5.94 -3.65 4.32
N THR A 71 6.60 -2.75 5.02
CA THR A 71 7.69 -3.06 5.96
C THR A 71 7.45 -2.41 7.30
N ARG A 72 7.90 -3.08 8.36
CA ARG A 72 8.04 -2.59 9.75
C ARG A 72 9.03 -3.50 10.48
N PRO A 73 9.46 -3.24 11.72
CA PRO A 73 10.40 -4.11 12.43
C PRO A 73 9.95 -5.58 12.41
N GLU A 74 10.87 -6.48 12.03
CA GLU A 74 10.66 -7.93 11.92
C GLU A 74 9.52 -8.38 10.99
N TYR A 75 8.97 -7.51 10.14
CA TYR A 75 7.85 -7.86 9.26
C TYR A 75 7.97 -7.22 7.88
N LYS A 76 7.85 -8.04 6.83
CA LYS A 76 7.86 -7.61 5.43
C LYS A 76 6.87 -8.43 4.61
N VAL A 77 6.04 -7.73 3.85
CA VAL A 77 5.25 -8.29 2.75
C VAL A 77 5.63 -7.57 1.47
N ARG A 78 5.79 -8.31 0.37
CA ARG A 78 6.06 -7.76 -0.96
C ARG A 78 5.29 -8.54 -2.00
N VAL A 79 4.55 -7.83 -2.83
CA VAL A 79 3.84 -8.37 -4.00
C VAL A 79 4.49 -7.76 -5.23
N ALA A 80 4.95 -8.59 -6.16
CA ALA A 80 5.55 -8.15 -7.41
C ALA A 80 4.75 -8.68 -8.59
N PHE A 81 4.50 -7.81 -9.55
CA PHE A 81 3.85 -8.09 -10.82
C PHE A 81 4.92 -8.22 -11.88
N ASP A 82 4.91 -9.35 -12.58
CA ASP A 82 5.76 -9.58 -13.75
C ASP A 82 5.22 -8.77 -14.93
N LEU A 83 6.05 -7.85 -15.44
CA LEU A 83 5.71 -7.00 -16.58
C LEU A 83 6.17 -7.60 -17.92
N LYS A 84 6.96 -8.67 -17.91
CA LYS A 84 7.48 -9.36 -19.10
C LYS A 84 6.49 -10.37 -19.66
N ASN A 85 5.60 -10.90 -18.82
CA ASN A 85 4.63 -11.92 -19.18
C ASN A 85 3.18 -11.44 -18.93
N PRO A 86 2.64 -10.58 -19.82
CA PRO A 86 1.27 -10.08 -19.66
C PRO A 86 0.25 -11.22 -19.82
N ILE A 87 -0.77 -11.22 -18.97
CA ILE A 87 -1.92 -12.12 -19.09
C ILE A 87 -2.98 -11.52 -20.00
N SER A 88 -3.83 -12.36 -20.60
CA SER A 88 -4.98 -11.88 -21.37
C SER A 88 -5.89 -11.03 -20.46
N PRO A 89 -6.48 -9.93 -20.98
CA PRO A 89 -7.37 -9.08 -20.19
C PRO A 89 -8.52 -9.87 -19.59
N LEU A 90 -8.91 -9.52 -18.36
CA LEU A 90 -10.16 -10.03 -17.79
C LEU A 90 -11.35 -9.59 -18.66
N PRO A 91 -12.42 -10.40 -18.76
CA PRO A 91 -13.65 -9.96 -19.40
C PRO A 91 -14.13 -8.63 -18.79
N SER A 92 -14.65 -7.73 -19.63
CA SER A 92 -15.21 -6.46 -19.14
C SER A 92 -16.33 -6.72 -18.15
N ILE A 93 -16.32 -6.02 -17.01
CA ILE A 93 -17.49 -5.96 -16.13
C ILE A 93 -18.55 -5.13 -16.86
N PRO A 94 -19.78 -5.64 -17.10
CA PRO A 94 -20.84 -4.86 -17.73
C PRO A 94 -21.16 -3.61 -16.90
N ASN A 95 -21.47 -2.51 -17.59
CA ASN A 95 -21.90 -1.24 -16.98
C ASN A 95 -23.23 -1.35 -16.23
#